data_AF-A0A091RUZ9-F1
#
_entry.id   AF-A0A091RUZ9-F1
#
_cell.length_a   1.000
_cell.length_b   1.000
_cell.length_c   1.000
_cell.angle_alpha   90.00
_cell.angle_beta   90.00
_cell.angle_gamma   90.00
#
_symmetry.space_group_name_H-M   'P 1'
#
loop_
_entity.id
_entity.type
_entity.pdbx_description
1 polymer ?
#
loop_
_entity_poly.entity_id
_entity_poly.type
_entity_poly.pdbx_seq_one_letter_code
_entity_poly.pdbx_strand_id
1 'polypeptide(L)'
;SNPKVQIEAIEGGALQKLLVILATEQPLAVKKKALFALSSMLRHFPYAQQQFLKLGGLQVLRSLFRQKGMETLHVRVVTLLYDLIMEKMLLEDSQHGDHLEEKIQQYRQVKLVPAVVEQDWCVVVSNLLAMPEHDSREKVLKMVGVLMAFCRERYRGDQALSTTLSLLRSEYEELAAEEQREGDRDGYFKELLSSVNTIIQEL
;
A
#
# COMPACT_ATOMS: atom_id res chain seq x y z
N SER A 1 -3.36 -6.96 -20.16
CA SER A 1 -2.52 -8.09 -19.70
C SER A 1 -2.96 -9.39 -20.35
N ASN A 2 -2.03 -10.32 -20.59
CA ASN A 2 -2.32 -11.65 -21.16
C ASN A 2 -2.28 -12.72 -20.05
N PRO A 3 -3.42 -13.26 -19.60
CA PRO A 3 -3.48 -14.19 -18.47
C PRO A 3 -2.65 -15.46 -18.66
N LYS A 4 -2.56 -15.99 -19.89
CA LYS A 4 -1.78 -17.21 -20.18
C LYS A 4 -0.29 -16.97 -19.90
N VAL A 5 0.25 -15.86 -20.37
CA VAL A 5 1.67 -15.50 -20.12
C VAL A 5 1.94 -15.30 -18.64
N GLN A 6 0.99 -14.71 -17.91
CA GLN A 6 1.13 -14.50 -16.47
C GLN A 6 1.10 -15.83 -15.70
N ILE A 7 0.23 -16.78 -16.06
CA ILE A 7 0.19 -18.12 -15.45
C ILE A 7 1.53 -18.84 -15.71
N GLU A 8 1.97 -18.92 -16.96
CA GLU A 8 3.23 -19.58 -17.34
C GLU A 8 4.44 -18.96 -16.62
N ALA A 9 4.47 -17.63 -16.45
CA ALA A 9 5.53 -16.98 -15.70
C ALA A 9 5.52 -17.36 -14.21
N ILE A 10 4.33 -17.48 -13.60
CA ILE A 10 4.20 -17.92 -12.20
C ILE A 10 4.62 -19.38 -12.05
N GLU A 11 4.12 -20.26 -12.90
CA GLU A 11 4.42 -21.71 -12.88
C GLU A 11 5.89 -21.99 -13.21
N GLY A 12 6.50 -21.18 -14.08
CA GLY A 12 7.94 -21.18 -14.34
C GLY A 12 8.81 -20.60 -13.21
N GLY A 13 8.22 -20.24 -12.07
CA GLY A 13 8.92 -19.80 -10.87
C GLY A 13 9.41 -18.36 -10.90
N ALA A 14 8.94 -17.51 -11.81
CA ALA A 14 9.37 -16.11 -11.90
C ALA A 14 9.07 -15.34 -10.61
N LEU A 15 7.92 -15.59 -9.98
CA LEU A 15 7.55 -14.95 -8.71
C LEU A 15 8.55 -15.26 -7.60
N GLN A 16 8.93 -16.54 -7.43
CA GLN A 16 9.92 -16.94 -6.44
C GLN A 16 11.28 -16.28 -6.71
N LYS A 17 11.72 -16.24 -7.97
CA LYS A 17 12.98 -15.58 -8.35
C LYS A 17 12.98 -14.09 -8.03
N LEU A 18 11.88 -13.38 -8.31
CA LEU A 18 11.73 -11.96 -7.96
C LEU A 18 11.79 -11.74 -6.44
N LEU A 19 11.13 -12.60 -5.66
CA LEU A 19 11.18 -12.54 -4.19
C LEU A 19 12.60 -12.78 -3.67
N VAL A 20 13.34 -13.74 -4.23
CA VAL A 20 14.75 -13.99 -3.87
C VAL A 20 15.63 -12.76 -4.16
N ILE A 21 15.44 -12.10 -5.32
CA ILE A 21 16.16 -10.86 -5.65
C ILE A 21 15.87 -9.75 -4.63
N LEU A 22 14.61 -9.61 -4.20
CA LEU A 22 14.23 -8.60 -3.20
C LEU A 22 14.76 -8.94 -1.79
N ALA A 23 14.79 -10.23 -1.44
CA ALA A 23 15.22 -10.73 -0.13
C ALA A 23 16.75 -10.72 0.06
N THR A 24 17.51 -10.86 -1.02
CA THR A 24 18.99 -10.93 -0.98
C THR A 24 19.65 -9.57 -1.13
N GLU A 25 20.94 -9.49 -0.82
CA GLU A 25 21.73 -8.29 -1.09
C GLU A 25 21.87 -8.09 -2.60
N GLN A 26 21.38 -6.95 -3.08
CA GLN A 26 21.37 -6.60 -4.49
C GLN A 26 21.49 -5.08 -4.63
N PRO A 27 22.07 -4.57 -5.74
CA PRO A 27 22.07 -3.15 -6.02
C PRO A 27 20.65 -2.58 -6.03
N LEU A 28 20.48 -1.35 -5.53
CA LEU A 28 19.17 -0.67 -5.50
C LEU A 28 18.48 -0.66 -6.88
N ALA A 29 19.22 -0.47 -7.97
CA ALA A 29 18.69 -0.50 -9.33
C ALA A 29 18.06 -1.85 -9.70
N VAL A 30 18.65 -2.96 -9.22
CA VAL A 30 18.12 -4.31 -9.43
C VAL A 30 16.86 -4.52 -8.60
N LYS A 31 16.86 -4.12 -7.32
CA LYS A 31 15.66 -4.18 -6.47
C LYS A 31 14.50 -3.34 -6.99
N LYS A 32 14.79 -2.15 -7.54
CA LYS A 32 13.78 -1.29 -8.21
C LYS A 32 13.11 -2.02 -9.38
N LYS A 33 13.88 -2.68 -10.22
CA LYS A 33 13.36 -3.45 -11.37
C LYS A 33 12.59 -4.70 -10.92
N ALA A 34 13.11 -5.41 -9.92
CA ALA A 34 12.44 -6.58 -9.36
C ALA A 34 11.11 -6.23 -8.70
N LEU A 35 11.05 -5.14 -7.93
CA LEU A 35 9.82 -4.65 -7.32
C LEU A 35 8.81 -4.22 -8.38
N PHE A 36 9.25 -3.53 -9.45
CA PHE A 36 8.37 -3.17 -10.56
C PHE A 36 7.77 -4.40 -11.24
N ALA A 37 8.61 -5.39 -11.59
CA ALA A 37 8.15 -6.64 -12.20
C ALA A 37 7.18 -7.39 -11.27
N LEU A 38 7.49 -7.46 -9.97
CA LEU A 38 6.61 -8.04 -8.97
C LEU A 38 5.26 -7.32 -8.94
N SER A 39 5.24 -5.99 -8.86
CA SER A 39 4.00 -5.20 -8.88
C SER A 39 3.16 -5.50 -10.14
N SER A 40 3.78 -5.57 -11.32
CA SER A 40 3.08 -5.91 -12.57
C SER A 40 2.52 -7.33 -12.59
N MET A 41 3.14 -8.28 -11.89
CA MET A 41 2.64 -9.66 -11.79
C MET A 41 1.48 -9.83 -10.82
N LEU A 42 1.38 -9.00 -9.78
CA LEU A 42 0.37 -9.13 -8.73
C LEU A 42 -0.94 -8.37 -9.04
N ARG A 43 -0.86 -7.22 -9.70
CA ARG A 43 -2.04 -6.40 -10.00
C ARG A 43 -3.01 -7.11 -10.93
N HIS A 44 -4.28 -7.05 -10.57
CA HIS A 44 -5.41 -7.66 -11.27
C HIS A 44 -5.32 -9.18 -11.44
N PHE A 45 -4.47 -9.87 -10.67
CA PHE A 45 -4.24 -11.30 -10.81
C PHE A 45 -4.27 -12.05 -9.47
N PRO A 46 -5.45 -12.48 -8.99
CA PRO A 46 -5.62 -13.03 -7.64
C PRO A 46 -4.82 -14.31 -7.40
N TYR A 47 -4.62 -15.14 -8.43
CA TYR A 47 -3.77 -16.34 -8.33
C TYR A 47 -2.33 -15.99 -7.96
N ALA A 48 -1.73 -14.97 -8.61
CA ALA A 48 -0.38 -14.52 -8.28
C ALA A 48 -0.31 -13.91 -6.87
N GLN A 49 -1.34 -13.17 -6.44
CA GLN A 49 -1.43 -12.65 -5.07
C GLN A 49 -1.46 -13.78 -4.03
N GLN A 50 -2.21 -14.85 -4.29
CA GLN A 50 -2.24 -16.03 -3.40
C GLN A 50 -0.86 -16.70 -3.32
N GLN A 51 -0.18 -16.91 -4.46
CA GLN A 51 1.17 -17.49 -4.47
C GLN A 51 2.19 -16.59 -3.78
N PHE A 52 2.08 -15.28 -3.96
CA PHE A 52 2.92 -14.30 -3.28
C PHE A 52 2.81 -14.41 -1.76
N LEU A 53 1.59 -14.54 -1.23
CA LEU A 53 1.37 -14.75 0.21
C LEU A 53 1.94 -16.10 0.67
N LYS A 54 1.71 -17.19 -0.08
CA LYS A 54 2.24 -18.53 0.22
C LYS A 54 3.77 -18.57 0.27
N LEU A 55 4.43 -17.78 -0.57
CA LEU A 55 5.89 -17.68 -0.63
C LEU A 55 6.49 -16.71 0.40
N GLY A 56 5.70 -16.19 1.35
CA GLY A 56 6.19 -15.24 2.35
C GLY A 56 6.51 -13.86 1.79
N GLY A 57 5.83 -13.47 0.70
CA GLY A 57 6.13 -12.26 -0.05
C GLY A 57 5.98 -10.98 0.79
N LEU A 58 5.01 -10.93 1.72
CA LEU A 58 4.88 -9.79 2.64
C LEU A 58 6.11 -9.68 3.56
N GLN A 59 6.63 -10.77 4.09
CA GLN A 59 7.83 -10.76 4.93
C GLN A 59 9.04 -10.24 4.13
N VAL A 60 9.17 -10.66 2.86
CA VAL A 60 10.21 -10.16 1.95
C VAL A 60 10.07 -8.64 1.75
N LEU A 61 8.86 -8.14 1.46
CA LEU A 61 8.63 -6.70 1.29
C LEU A 61 8.92 -5.93 2.59
N ARG A 62 8.51 -6.46 3.74
CA ARG A 62 8.76 -5.83 5.06
C ARG A 62 10.25 -5.76 5.35
N SER A 63 11.05 -6.72 4.89
CA SER A 63 12.51 -6.71 5.11
C SER A 63 13.21 -5.51 4.46
N LEU A 64 12.64 -4.92 3.40
CA LEU A 64 13.19 -3.73 2.73
C LEU A 64 13.17 -2.49 3.64
N PHE A 65 12.28 -2.46 4.63
CA PHE A 65 12.17 -1.36 5.59
C PHE A 65 13.30 -1.36 6.64
N ARG A 66 14.04 -2.47 6.74
CA ARG A 66 15.18 -2.60 7.66
C ARG A 66 16.52 -2.38 6.96
N GLN A 67 16.52 -2.26 5.64
CA GLN A 67 17.72 -2.12 4.82
C GLN A 67 18.01 -0.64 4.56
N LYS A 68 19.22 -0.19 4.90
CA LYS A 68 19.68 1.18 4.60
C LYS A 68 19.72 1.42 3.08
N GLY A 69 19.33 2.60 2.63
CA GLY A 69 19.39 2.97 1.20
C GLY A 69 18.22 2.43 0.36
N MET A 70 17.20 1.85 1.01
CA MET A 70 16.00 1.30 0.35
C MET A 70 14.76 2.16 0.54
N GLU A 71 14.90 3.36 1.12
CA GLU A 71 13.80 4.27 1.48
C GLU A 71 12.93 4.61 0.26
N THR A 72 13.56 4.80 -0.90
CA THR A 72 12.85 5.06 -2.17
C THR A 72 11.96 3.89 -2.65
N LEU A 73 12.08 2.70 -2.06
CA LEU A 73 11.22 1.55 -2.34
C LEU A 73 10.02 1.47 -1.39
N HIS A 74 10.09 2.07 -0.20
CA HIS A 74 9.08 1.92 0.85
C HIS A 74 7.71 2.41 0.37
N VAL A 75 7.67 3.60 -0.24
CA VAL A 75 6.45 4.16 -0.83
C VAL A 75 5.90 3.26 -1.91
N ARG A 76 6.76 2.70 -2.78
CA ARG A 76 6.32 1.80 -3.85
C ARG A 76 5.71 0.51 -3.31
N VAL A 77 6.25 -0.01 -2.21
CA VAL A 77 5.68 -1.17 -1.50
C VAL A 77 4.31 -0.83 -0.93
N VAL A 78 4.18 0.32 -0.26
CA VAL A 78 2.90 0.76 0.31
C VAL A 78 1.86 1.01 -0.77
N THR A 79 2.22 1.67 -1.87
CA THR A 79 1.33 1.85 -3.02
C THR A 79 0.90 0.51 -3.62
N LEU A 80 1.81 -0.46 -3.76
CA LEU A 80 1.46 -1.80 -4.21
C LEU A 80 0.44 -2.44 -3.25
N LEU A 81 0.66 -2.42 -1.94
CA LEU A 81 -0.27 -3.02 -0.98
C LEU A 81 -1.64 -2.33 -1.01
N TYR A 82 -1.66 -0.99 -1.12
CA TYR A 82 -2.89 -0.23 -1.32
C TYR A 82 -3.64 -0.69 -2.57
N ASP A 83 -2.95 -0.76 -3.72
CA ASP A 83 -3.55 -1.19 -4.98
C ASP A 83 -4.20 -2.58 -4.84
N LEU A 84 -3.49 -3.55 -4.26
CA LEU A 84 -4.00 -4.92 -4.11
C LEU A 84 -5.20 -5.01 -3.15
N ILE A 85 -5.23 -4.20 -2.09
CA ILE A 85 -6.38 -4.15 -1.17
C ILE A 85 -7.59 -3.50 -1.86
N MET A 86 -7.38 -2.36 -2.52
CA MET A 86 -8.45 -1.66 -3.23
C MET A 86 -9.01 -2.47 -4.40
N GLU A 87 -8.15 -3.18 -5.14
CA GLU A 87 -8.58 -4.12 -6.19
C GLU A 87 -9.59 -5.15 -5.66
N LYS A 88 -9.35 -5.69 -4.46
CA LYS A 88 -10.25 -6.64 -3.82
C LYS A 88 -11.55 -5.97 -3.35
N MET A 89 -11.45 -4.84 -2.65
CA MET A 89 -12.61 -4.14 -2.09
C MET A 89 -13.58 -3.67 -3.20
N LEU A 90 -13.06 -3.04 -4.25
CA LEU A 90 -13.89 -2.54 -5.37
C LEU A 90 -14.60 -3.66 -6.14
N LEU A 91 -14.03 -4.87 -6.17
CA LEU A 91 -14.67 -6.02 -6.81
C LEU A 91 -15.84 -6.55 -5.96
N GLU A 92 -15.71 -6.53 -4.64
CA GLU A 92 -16.75 -6.96 -3.70
C GLU A 92 -17.97 -6.00 -3.73
N ASP A 93 -17.77 -4.72 -4.05
CA ASP A 93 -18.83 -3.69 -4.09
C ASP A 93 -19.60 -3.59 -5.43
N SER A 94 -19.14 -4.23 -6.50
CA SER A 94 -19.81 -4.20 -7.82
C SER A 94 -21.06 -5.10 -7.86
N GLN A 95 -22.10 -4.77 -8.65
CA GLN A 95 -23.26 -5.66 -8.87
C GLN A 95 -23.06 -6.49 -10.16
N HIS A 96 -23.24 -7.83 -10.11
CA HIS A 96 -22.52 -8.77 -11.00
C HIS A 96 -23.31 -9.40 -12.17
N GLY A 97 -22.53 -9.88 -13.16
CA GLY A 97 -22.86 -10.93 -14.14
C GLY A 97 -21.81 -12.07 -14.15
N ASP A 98 -22.10 -13.20 -14.80
CA ASP A 98 -21.47 -14.53 -14.57
C ASP A 98 -19.92 -14.61 -14.62
N HIS A 99 -19.24 -13.98 -15.58
CA HIS A 99 -17.77 -14.04 -15.69
C HIS A 99 -17.02 -13.35 -14.53
N LEU A 100 -17.72 -12.51 -13.78
CA LEU A 100 -17.15 -11.78 -12.64
C LEU A 100 -17.14 -12.64 -11.37
N GLU A 101 -18.02 -13.63 -11.27
CA GLU A 101 -18.16 -14.48 -10.08
C GLU A 101 -16.93 -15.38 -9.84
N GLU A 102 -16.36 -15.99 -10.89
CA GLU A 102 -15.15 -16.82 -10.75
C GLU A 102 -13.96 -15.99 -10.23
N LYS A 103 -13.78 -14.78 -10.76
CA LYS A 103 -12.71 -13.87 -10.35
C LYS A 103 -12.91 -13.40 -8.90
N ILE A 104 -14.14 -13.11 -8.51
CA ILE A 104 -14.50 -12.77 -7.12
C ILE A 104 -14.18 -13.93 -6.20
N GLN A 105 -14.54 -15.16 -6.59
CA GLN A 105 -14.26 -16.35 -5.80
C GLN A 105 -12.75 -16.56 -5.62
N GLN A 106 -11.93 -16.26 -6.62
CA GLN A 106 -10.47 -16.27 -6.49
C GLN A 106 -9.98 -15.19 -5.50
N TYR A 107 -10.50 -13.96 -5.56
CA TYR A 107 -10.12 -12.89 -4.61
C TYR A 107 -10.55 -13.18 -3.16
N ARG A 108 -11.68 -13.86 -2.95
CA ARG A 108 -12.11 -14.32 -1.61
C ARG A 108 -11.08 -15.24 -0.94
N GLN A 109 -10.33 -16.00 -1.74
CA GLN A 109 -9.24 -16.86 -1.26
C GLN A 109 -7.95 -16.11 -0.94
N VAL A 110 -7.78 -14.87 -1.43
CA VAL A 110 -6.62 -14.03 -1.12
C VAL A 110 -6.82 -13.41 0.27
N LYS A 111 -6.06 -13.92 1.25
CA LYS A 111 -6.06 -13.44 2.65
C LYS A 111 -5.03 -12.32 2.88
N LEU A 112 -5.05 -11.30 2.01
CA LEU A 112 -4.09 -10.19 2.06
C LEU A 112 -4.25 -9.35 3.32
N VAL A 113 -5.44 -8.80 3.57
CA VAL A 113 -5.68 -7.90 4.71
C VAL A 113 -5.37 -8.56 6.07
N PRO A 114 -5.84 -9.79 6.37
CA PRO A 114 -5.43 -10.47 7.60
C PRO A 114 -3.90 -10.58 7.74
N ALA A 115 -3.20 -11.00 6.67
CA ALA A 115 -1.75 -11.13 6.68
C ALA A 115 -1.03 -9.78 6.85
N VAL A 116 -1.58 -8.69 6.33
CA VAL A 116 -1.07 -7.32 6.54
C VAL A 116 -1.17 -6.93 8.01
N VAL A 117 -2.31 -7.16 8.66
CA VAL A 117 -2.52 -6.86 10.08
C VAL A 117 -1.64 -7.73 10.98
N GLU A 118 -1.62 -9.04 10.76
CA GLU A 118 -0.83 -10.02 11.52
C GLU A 118 0.69 -9.75 11.44
N GLN A 119 1.16 -9.17 10.34
CA GLN A 119 2.57 -8.84 10.13
C GLN A 119 2.88 -7.36 10.43
N ASP A 120 2.15 -6.72 11.35
CA ASP A 120 2.35 -5.35 11.84
C ASP A 120 2.48 -4.25 10.77
N TRP A 121 1.91 -4.46 9.59
CA TRP A 121 2.04 -3.45 8.54
C TRP A 121 1.35 -2.14 8.90
N CYS A 122 0.35 -2.16 9.79
CA CYS A 122 -0.26 -0.93 10.32
C CYS A 122 0.83 0.04 10.84
N VAL A 123 1.76 -0.44 11.67
CA VAL A 123 2.84 0.39 12.26
C VAL A 123 3.90 0.75 11.22
N VAL A 124 4.24 -0.20 10.33
CA VAL A 124 5.22 0.07 9.26
C VAL A 124 4.72 1.19 8.35
N VAL A 125 3.44 1.16 7.98
CA VAL A 125 2.80 2.15 7.12
C VAL A 125 2.67 3.49 7.84
N SER A 126 2.14 3.51 9.07
CA SER A 126 1.95 4.77 9.82
C SER A 126 3.25 5.52 10.03
N ASN A 127 4.35 4.82 10.32
CA ASN A 127 5.67 5.42 10.51
C ASN A 127 6.21 6.14 9.26
N LEU A 128 5.74 5.78 8.06
CA LEU A 128 6.16 6.48 6.84
C LEU A 128 5.58 7.90 6.74
N LEU A 129 4.58 8.27 7.53
CA LEU A 129 4.08 9.66 7.56
C LEU A 129 5.16 10.68 7.96
N ALA A 130 6.24 10.23 8.60
CA ALA A 130 7.39 11.07 8.96
C ALA A 130 8.30 11.43 7.77
N MET A 131 8.11 10.87 6.57
CA MET A 131 8.87 11.27 5.37
C MET A 131 8.62 12.75 5.04
N PRO A 132 9.57 13.47 4.42
CA PRO A 132 9.38 14.89 4.12
C PRO A 132 8.52 15.17 2.89
N GLU A 133 8.44 14.26 1.91
CA GLU A 133 7.79 14.53 0.63
C GLU A 133 6.25 14.39 0.72
N HIS A 134 5.51 15.44 0.33
CA HIS A 134 4.05 15.46 0.35
C HIS A 134 3.40 14.36 -0.50
N ASP A 135 3.88 14.13 -1.72
CA ASP A 135 3.40 13.05 -2.61
C ASP A 135 3.58 11.66 -1.97
N SER A 136 4.64 11.48 -1.18
CA SER A 136 4.86 10.23 -0.46
C SER A 136 3.92 10.11 0.74
N ARG A 137 3.73 11.18 1.51
CA ARG A 137 2.75 11.24 2.60
C ARG A 137 1.33 10.99 2.12
N GLU A 138 0.93 11.55 0.97
CA GLU A 138 -0.38 11.31 0.35
C GLU A 138 -0.65 9.81 0.14
N LYS A 139 0.30 9.11 -0.47
CA LYS A 139 0.20 7.67 -0.72
C LYS A 139 0.09 6.88 0.59
N VAL A 140 0.81 7.31 1.62
CA VAL A 140 0.75 6.70 2.94
C VAL A 140 -0.59 7.00 3.62
N LEU A 141 -1.09 8.23 3.58
CA LEU A 141 -2.40 8.63 4.14
C LEU A 141 -3.53 7.82 3.51
N LYS A 142 -3.52 7.62 2.19
CA LYS A 142 -4.48 6.75 1.49
C LYS A 142 -4.45 5.32 2.05
N MET A 143 -3.26 4.75 2.26
CA MET A 143 -3.13 3.42 2.86
C MET A 143 -3.57 3.40 4.33
N VAL A 144 -3.21 4.40 5.14
CA VAL A 144 -3.63 4.50 6.54
C VAL A 144 -5.15 4.56 6.63
N GLY A 145 -5.80 5.37 5.79
CA GLY A 145 -7.26 5.47 5.71
C GLY A 145 -7.93 4.13 5.40
N VAL A 146 -7.46 3.38 4.39
CA VAL A 146 -7.97 2.03 4.11
C VAL A 146 -7.72 1.07 5.27
N LEU A 147 -6.55 1.17 5.91
CA LEU A 147 -6.20 0.33 7.06
C LEU A 147 -6.97 0.70 8.33
N MET A 148 -7.63 1.86 8.42
CA MET A 148 -8.41 2.23 9.60
C MET A 148 -9.48 1.18 9.93
N ALA A 149 -10.13 0.60 8.91
CA ALA A 149 -11.13 -0.44 9.09
C ALA A 149 -10.60 -1.72 9.78
N PHE A 150 -9.28 -1.94 9.76
CA PHE A 150 -8.65 -3.17 10.24
C PHE A 150 -7.63 -2.96 11.38
N CYS A 151 -7.07 -1.76 11.48
CA CYS A 151 -5.99 -1.40 12.41
C CYS A 151 -6.45 -0.40 13.51
N ARG A 152 -7.75 -0.07 13.60
CA ARG A 152 -8.28 0.98 14.50
C ARG A 152 -7.77 0.91 15.93
N GLU A 153 -7.92 -0.24 16.58
CA GLU A 153 -7.51 -0.41 17.98
C GLU A 153 -6.00 -0.20 18.18
N ARG A 154 -5.20 -0.59 17.19
CA ARG A 154 -3.75 -0.37 17.22
C ARG A 154 -3.40 1.09 17.03
N TYR A 155 -4.08 1.78 16.11
CA TYR A 155 -3.83 3.19 15.85
C TYR A 155 -4.30 4.11 16.99
N ARG A 156 -5.39 3.76 17.68
CA ARG A 156 -5.85 4.48 18.89
C ARG A 156 -4.82 4.52 20.01
N GLY A 157 -4.08 3.43 20.18
CA GLY A 157 -3.02 3.33 21.17
C GLY A 157 -1.67 3.90 20.72
N ASP A 158 -1.55 4.34 19.46
CA ASP A 158 -0.28 4.78 18.88
C ASP A 158 -0.08 6.29 19.03
N GLN A 159 0.52 6.69 20.15
CA GLN A 159 0.81 8.09 20.45
C GLN A 159 1.72 8.75 19.39
N ALA A 160 2.62 7.99 18.75
CA ALA A 160 3.51 8.52 17.72
C ALA A 160 2.74 8.88 16.45
N LEU A 161 1.78 8.02 16.05
CA LEU A 161 0.86 8.32 14.96
C LEU A 161 -0.01 9.55 15.28
N SER A 162 -0.64 9.62 16.46
CA SER A 162 -1.48 10.77 16.83
C SER A 162 -0.69 12.08 16.82
N THR A 163 0.55 12.06 17.30
CA THR A 163 1.45 13.22 17.27
C THR A 163 1.79 13.62 15.84
N THR A 164 2.16 12.65 14.99
CA THR A 164 2.49 12.89 13.58
C THR A 164 1.30 13.47 12.81
N LEU A 165 0.09 12.92 12.99
CA LEU A 165 -1.12 13.44 12.35
C LEU A 165 -1.46 14.86 12.81
N SER A 166 -1.24 15.18 14.08
CA SER A 166 -1.46 16.54 14.59
C SER A 166 -0.51 17.55 13.96
N LEU A 167 0.76 17.19 13.79
CA LEU A 167 1.76 18.02 13.11
C LEU A 167 1.39 18.22 11.63
N LEU A 168 1.05 17.13 10.93
CA LEU A 168 0.64 17.19 9.53
C LEU A 168 -0.63 18.01 9.32
N ARG A 169 -1.58 17.95 10.26
CA ARG A 169 -2.79 18.78 10.21
C ARG A 169 -2.44 20.26 10.21
N SER A 170 -1.61 20.71 11.16
CA SER A 170 -1.20 22.11 11.23
C SER A 170 -0.41 22.54 10.01
N GLU A 171 0.51 21.70 9.51
CA GLU A 171 1.26 21.96 8.28
C GLU A 171 0.35 22.14 7.05
N TYR A 172 -0.63 21.24 6.86
CA TYR A 172 -1.54 21.33 5.71
C TYR A 172 -2.63 22.39 5.87
N GLU A 173 -2.99 22.79 7.08
CA GLU A 173 -3.82 23.98 7.33
C GLU A 173 -3.15 25.26 6.82
N GLU A 174 -1.86 25.44 7.12
CA GLU A 174 -1.09 26.59 6.66
C GLU A 174 -0.95 26.60 5.12
N LEU A 175 -0.57 25.47 4.54
CA LEU A 175 -0.38 25.34 3.09
C LEU A 175 -1.70 25.48 2.30
N ALA A 176 -2.79 24.89 2.78
CA ALA A 176 -4.10 25.05 2.13
C ALA A 176 -4.61 26.49 2.22
N ALA A 177 -4.32 27.21 3.32
CA ALA A 177 -4.64 28.62 3.44
C ALA A 177 -3.80 29.51 2.50
N GLU A 178 -2.58 29.10 2.15
CA GLU A 178 -1.77 29.74 1.13
C GLU A 178 -2.34 29.53 -0.28
N GLU A 179 -2.60 28.27 -0.68
CA GLU A 179 -3.27 27.95 -1.96
C GLU A 179 -4.58 28.74 -2.14
N GLN A 180 -5.37 28.83 -1.08
CA GLN A 180 -6.64 29.54 -1.08
C GLN A 180 -6.46 31.06 -1.27
N ARG A 181 -5.38 31.65 -0.76
CA ARG A 181 -5.03 33.08 -0.97
C ARG A 181 -4.54 33.33 -2.39
N GLU A 182 -3.86 32.36 -2.99
CA GLU A 182 -3.42 32.40 -4.39
C GLU A 182 -4.56 32.15 -5.39
N GLY A 183 -5.74 31.78 -4.90
CA GLY A 183 -6.97 31.65 -5.67
C GLY A 183 -7.32 30.21 -6.06
N ASP A 184 -6.52 29.22 -5.64
CA ASP A 184 -6.86 27.81 -5.80
C ASP A 184 -7.80 27.37 -4.68
N ARG A 185 -9.07 27.17 -5.02
CA ARG A 185 -10.12 26.83 -4.05
C ARG A 185 -10.18 25.34 -3.74
N ASP A 186 -9.66 24.51 -4.63
CA ASP A 186 -9.65 23.05 -4.52
C ASP A 186 -8.20 22.55 -4.62
N GLY A 187 -7.32 23.27 -3.92
CA GLY A 187 -5.89 23.03 -3.93
C GLY A 187 -5.49 21.68 -3.36
N TYR A 188 -4.30 21.23 -3.75
CA TYR A 188 -3.74 19.94 -3.41
C TYR A 188 -3.66 19.72 -1.89
N PHE A 189 -3.25 20.74 -1.13
CA PHE A 189 -3.08 20.62 0.32
C PHE A 189 -4.41 20.56 1.07
N LYS A 190 -5.50 21.09 0.48
CA LYS A 190 -6.85 20.95 1.04
C LYS A 190 -7.30 19.48 1.03
N GLU A 191 -6.99 18.71 -0.02
CA GLU A 191 -7.30 17.27 -0.08
C GLU A 191 -6.48 16.47 0.95
N LEU A 192 -5.19 16.81 1.12
CA LEU A 192 -4.34 16.20 2.15
C LEU A 192 -4.84 16.51 3.56
N LEU A 193 -5.20 17.76 3.83
CA LEU A 193 -5.78 18.18 5.09
C LEU A 193 -7.08 17.43 5.38
N SER A 194 -7.95 17.28 4.38
CA SER A 194 -9.17 16.49 4.51
C SER A 194 -8.86 15.04 4.88
N SER A 195 -7.88 14.43 4.21
CA SER A 195 -7.46 13.04 4.48
C SER A 195 -6.97 12.87 5.93
N VAL A 196 -6.14 13.80 6.41
CA VAL A 196 -5.64 13.80 7.80
C VAL A 196 -6.79 13.96 8.79
N ASN A 197 -7.71 14.90 8.54
CA ASN A 197 -8.85 15.14 9.43
C ASN A 197 -9.79 13.94 9.51
N THR A 198 -10.07 13.27 8.39
CA THR A 198 -10.86 12.03 8.39
C THR A 198 -10.20 10.95 9.23
N ILE A 199 -8.88 10.73 9.09
CA ILE A 199 -8.17 9.74 9.91
C ILE A 199 -8.23 10.11 11.40
N ILE A 200 -8.00 11.39 11.75
CA ILE A 200 -8.08 11.85 13.15
C ILE A 200 -9.47 11.65 13.74
N GLN A 201 -10.54 11.87 12.97
CA GLN A 201 -11.92 11.68 13.44
C GLN A 201 -12.25 10.21 13.72
N GLU A 202 -11.57 9.28 13.06
CA GLU A 202 -11.77 7.84 13.24
C GLU A 202 -10.94 7.21 14.38
N LEU A 203 -9.95 7.96 14.92
CA LEU A 203 -9.18 7.58 16.11
C LEU A 203 -9.99 7.82 17.37
#